data_AF-A0A848MT66-F1
#
_entry.id   AF-A0A848MT66-F1
#
_cell.length_a   1.000
_cell.length_b   1.000
_cell.length_c   1.000
_cell.angle_alpha   90.00
_cell.angle_beta   90.00
_cell.angle_gamma   90.00
#
_symmetry.space_group_name_H-M   'P 1'
#
loop_
_entity.id
_entity.type
_entity.pdbx_description
1 polymer ?
#
loop_
_entity_poly.entity_id
_entity_poly.type
_entity_poly.pdbx_seq_one_letter_code
_entity_poly.pdbx_strand_id
1 'polypeptide(L)'
;MEEEFVHQLNSIVKDNEIEIKLEKAYIDQKQLGLYFIINLPEKSKLVSSRIDYYNLGFSIKEDGKVLFTNNSKEDSQVDSYTFNEYFDDSTNTLEISYLINSFENDFDTMEELSVEIKKIRGVNQGEKGAGKGFSKVEILTTEGNWPLPVNIQEMKNFQPIGFTGNVIETGNKTFGKAYPTMFVVEADPLNGAKNSTDIKLTYESEGKLKESNLLASRLSSEGKVLWYFDFIGYDEQDVLNVQMDGKDVIVLKK
;
A
#
# COMPACT_ATOMS: atom_id res chain seq x y z
N MET A 1 23.75 5.44 -9.72
CA MET A 1 22.96 6.14 -8.70
C MET A 1 21.59 5.52 -8.80
N GLU A 2 21.24 4.66 -7.85
CA GLU A 2 19.89 4.10 -7.77
C GLU A 2 18.97 5.26 -7.38
N GLU A 3 18.02 5.61 -8.24
CA GLU A 3 16.95 6.53 -7.87
C GLU A 3 16.07 5.81 -6.85
N GLU A 4 16.04 6.30 -5.61
CA GLU A 4 15.18 5.73 -4.57
C GLU A 4 13.71 5.84 -5.01
N PHE A 5 13.05 4.68 -5.05
CA PHE A 5 11.72 4.47 -5.59
C PHE A 5 10.60 5.22 -4.82
N VAL A 6 10.85 5.56 -3.55
CA VAL A 6 9.96 6.36 -2.72
C VAL A 6 10.79 7.40 -1.98
N HIS A 7 10.30 8.63 -1.90
CA HIS A 7 10.95 9.66 -1.08
C HIS A 7 10.94 9.28 0.40
N GLN A 8 12.13 9.18 0.98
CA GLN A 8 12.28 9.06 2.43
C GLN A 8 11.98 10.40 3.07
N LEU A 9 10.96 10.42 3.94
CA LEU A 9 10.78 11.52 4.89
C LEU A 9 11.42 11.07 6.20
N ASN A 10 12.13 11.97 6.88
CA ASN A 10 12.67 11.72 8.21
C ASN A 10 11.91 12.56 9.24
N SER A 11 10.58 12.52 9.18
CA SER A 11 9.72 13.16 10.18
C SER A 11 9.55 12.21 11.35
N ILE A 12 10.13 12.55 12.50
CA ILE A 12 10.11 11.73 13.70
C ILE A 12 9.51 12.56 14.83
N VAL A 13 8.50 11.99 15.50
CA VAL A 13 7.89 12.61 16.68
C VAL A 13 7.82 11.59 17.80
N LYS A 14 8.10 12.04 19.03
CA LYS A 14 8.03 11.22 20.23
C LYS A 14 7.03 11.81 21.22
N ASP A 15 6.15 10.96 21.72
CA ASP A 15 5.19 11.28 22.78
C ASP A 15 4.94 10.01 23.62
N ASN A 16 4.81 10.16 24.95
CA ASN A 16 4.60 9.04 25.88
C ASN A 16 5.56 7.86 25.69
N GLU A 17 6.86 8.14 25.46
CA GLU A 17 7.92 7.16 25.16
C GLU A 17 7.74 6.38 23.85
N ILE A 18 6.69 6.63 23.08
CA ILE A 18 6.48 6.06 21.75
C ILE A 18 7.02 7.03 20.72
N GLU A 19 7.89 6.52 19.87
CA GLU A 19 8.42 7.24 18.72
C GLU A 19 7.69 6.78 17.46
N ILE A 20 7.17 7.73 16.68
CA ILE A 20 6.60 7.48 15.37
C ILE A 20 7.45 8.22 14.33
N LYS A 21 7.96 7.47 13.37
CA LYS A 21 8.64 7.95 12.18
C LYS A 21 7.70 7.78 10.99
N LEU A 22 7.44 8.85 10.23
CA LEU A 22 6.93 8.74 8.87
C LEU A 22 8.13 8.54 7.96
N GLU A 23 8.40 7.29 7.61
CA GLU A 23 9.58 6.85 6.87
C GLU A 23 9.46 7.18 5.38
N LYS A 24 8.29 6.95 4.79
CA LYS A 24 8.04 7.21 3.37
C LYS A 24 6.68 7.87 3.17
N ALA A 25 6.60 8.78 2.21
CA ALA A 25 5.34 9.28 1.69
C ALA A 25 5.44 9.56 0.19
N TYR A 26 4.35 9.34 -0.53
CA TYR A 26 4.28 9.55 -1.97
C TYR A 26 2.86 9.84 -2.44
N ILE A 27 2.76 10.50 -3.58
CA ILE A 27 1.51 10.73 -4.29
C ILE A 27 1.53 9.92 -5.59
N ASP A 28 0.47 9.14 -5.83
CA ASP A 28 0.27 8.40 -7.07
C ASP A 28 -1.20 8.49 -7.51
N GLN A 29 -1.47 9.07 -8.67
CA GLN A 29 -2.81 9.11 -9.29
C GLN A 29 -3.95 9.51 -8.33
N LYS A 30 -3.72 10.54 -7.50
CA LYS A 30 -4.63 11.06 -6.43
C LYS A 30 -4.75 10.20 -5.18
N GLN A 31 -3.89 9.21 -5.03
CA GLN A 31 -3.71 8.47 -3.78
C GLN A 31 -2.51 9.03 -3.01
N LEU A 32 -2.61 8.99 -1.68
CA LEU A 32 -1.49 9.31 -0.79
C LEU A 32 -1.05 8.03 -0.09
N GLY A 33 0.20 7.64 -0.32
CA GLY A 33 0.85 6.58 0.43
C GLY A 33 1.61 7.13 1.63
N LEU A 34 1.44 6.49 2.77
CA LEU A 34 2.13 6.82 4.02
C LEU A 34 2.70 5.55 4.63
N TYR A 35 3.96 5.56 5.03
CA TYR A 35 4.62 4.43 5.69
C TYR A 35 5.25 4.87 7.01
N PHE A 36 4.82 4.24 8.09
CA PHE A 36 5.24 4.56 9.44
C PHE A 36 6.05 3.43 10.06
N ILE A 37 7.09 3.82 10.81
CA ILE A 37 7.82 2.95 11.73
C ILE A 37 7.57 3.48 13.14
N ILE A 38 7.08 2.62 14.02
CA ILE A 38 6.64 2.98 15.37
C ILE A 38 7.38 2.11 16.38
N ASN A 39 8.16 2.75 17.24
CA ASN A 39 8.85 2.06 18.33
C ASN A 39 7.98 2.09 19.59
N LEU A 40 7.47 0.92 20.00
CA LEU A 40 6.66 0.77 21.20
C LEU A 40 7.56 0.42 22.40
N PRO A 41 7.39 1.06 23.57
CA PRO A 41 8.15 0.69 24.75
C PRO A 41 7.71 -0.69 25.25
N GLU A 42 8.64 -1.50 25.77
CA GLU A 42 8.37 -2.87 26.27
C GLU A 42 7.19 -2.94 27.27
N LYS A 43 7.02 -1.88 28.08
CA LYS A 43 5.93 -1.77 29.06
C LYS A 43 4.56 -1.42 28.45
N SER A 44 4.50 -1.17 27.15
CA SER A 44 3.27 -0.81 26.45
C SER A 44 2.30 -1.98 26.47
N LYS A 45 1.03 -1.71 26.76
CA LYS A 45 -0.04 -2.72 26.58
C LYS A 45 -0.21 -3.17 25.13
N LEU A 46 0.34 -2.40 24.18
CA LEU A 46 0.39 -2.75 22.77
C LEU A 46 1.57 -3.68 22.43
N VAL A 47 2.48 -3.95 23.36
CA VAL A 47 3.49 -5.00 23.24
C VAL A 47 2.94 -6.22 23.96
N SER A 48 2.10 -6.98 23.28
CA SER A 48 1.42 -8.15 23.83
C SER A 48 1.38 -9.26 22.79
N SER A 49 1.67 -10.50 23.21
CA SER A 49 1.73 -11.71 22.38
C SER A 49 0.42 -12.11 21.67
N ARG A 50 -0.61 -11.27 21.71
CA ARG A 50 -1.96 -11.61 21.26
C ARG A 50 -2.67 -10.43 20.59
N ILE A 51 -1.93 -9.60 19.86
CA ILE A 51 -2.53 -8.59 18.99
C ILE A 51 -2.53 -9.15 17.57
N ASP A 52 -3.73 -9.30 17.00
CA ASP A 52 -3.92 -9.87 15.67
C ASP A 52 -3.66 -8.83 14.58
N TYR A 53 -4.01 -7.56 14.83
CA TYR A 53 -3.66 -6.45 13.95
C TYR A 53 -3.59 -5.11 14.68
N TYR A 54 -2.89 -4.16 14.07
CA TYR A 54 -2.76 -2.79 14.55
C TYR A 54 -3.41 -1.79 13.60
N ASN A 55 -3.85 -0.65 14.14
CA ASN A 55 -4.37 0.45 13.33
C ASN A 55 -4.10 1.80 14.00
N LEU A 56 -3.79 2.82 13.19
CA LEU A 56 -3.63 4.20 13.61
C LEU A 56 -4.91 4.98 13.43
N GLY A 57 -5.31 5.70 14.47
CA GLY A 57 -6.25 6.79 14.32
C GLY A 57 -5.52 8.09 14.06
N PHE A 58 -5.69 8.60 12.84
CA PHE A 58 -5.02 9.80 12.38
C PHE A 58 -5.92 10.68 11.52
N SER A 59 -5.53 11.93 11.36
CA SER A 59 -6.11 12.87 10.40
C SER A 59 -5.04 13.48 9.53
N ILE A 60 -5.37 13.75 8.28
CA ILE A 60 -4.53 14.54 7.38
C ILE A 60 -5.12 15.93 7.29
N LYS A 61 -4.27 16.94 7.45
CA LYS A 61 -4.66 18.34 7.41
C LYS A 61 -3.78 19.14 6.45
N GLU A 62 -4.40 20.11 5.80
CA GLU A 62 -3.78 21.17 5.01
C GLU A 62 -4.18 22.50 5.66
N ASP A 63 -3.23 23.32 6.10
CA ASP A 63 -3.51 24.60 6.78
C ASP A 63 -4.55 24.51 7.92
N GLY A 64 -4.54 23.39 8.65
CA GLY A 64 -5.48 23.10 9.73
C GLY A 64 -6.87 22.60 9.29
N LYS A 65 -7.18 22.62 7.99
CA LYS A 65 -8.38 21.99 7.42
C LYS A 65 -8.18 20.49 7.32
N VAL A 66 -9.10 19.72 7.89
CA VAL A 66 -9.07 18.24 7.80
C VAL A 66 -9.47 17.80 6.40
N LEU A 67 -8.56 17.12 5.72
CA LEU A 67 -8.77 16.50 4.40
C LEU A 67 -9.19 15.04 4.52
N PHE A 68 -8.66 14.33 5.51
CA PHE A 68 -8.95 12.92 5.74
C PHE A 68 -8.95 12.60 7.23
N THR A 69 -9.72 11.61 7.65
CA THR A 69 -9.68 11.08 9.02
C THR A 69 -9.88 9.57 9.00
N ASN A 70 -8.89 8.84 9.52
CA ASN A 70 -9.08 7.45 9.89
C ASN A 70 -9.57 7.39 11.34
N ASN A 71 -10.87 7.13 11.51
CA ASN A 71 -11.49 7.01 12.82
C ASN A 71 -11.35 5.61 13.45
N SER A 72 -10.79 4.63 12.74
CA SER A 72 -10.48 3.26 13.22
C SER A 72 -11.65 2.51 13.89
N LYS A 73 -12.90 2.91 13.66
CA LYS A 73 -14.09 2.19 14.14
C LYS A 73 -14.51 1.18 13.07
N GLU A 74 -14.29 -0.10 13.38
CA GLU A 74 -14.94 -1.29 12.80
C GLU A 74 -14.77 -1.55 11.29
N ASP A 75 -13.97 -2.57 10.98
CA ASP A 75 -14.17 -3.72 10.05
C ASP A 75 -14.98 -3.61 8.73
N SER A 76 -15.37 -2.43 8.26
CA SER A 76 -15.65 -2.25 6.84
C SER A 76 -14.40 -1.70 6.19
N GLN A 77 -13.83 -2.42 5.22
CA GLN A 77 -12.96 -1.82 4.20
C GLN A 77 -13.68 -0.57 3.71
N VAL A 78 -13.28 0.59 4.22
CA VAL A 78 -13.80 1.86 3.74
C VAL A 78 -13.10 2.03 2.41
N ASP A 79 -13.84 2.17 1.31
CA ASP A 79 -13.29 2.40 -0.03
C ASP A 79 -12.28 3.57 -0.09
N SER A 80 -12.19 4.38 0.97
CA SER A 80 -11.27 5.50 1.13
C SER A 80 -9.84 5.14 1.51
N TYR A 81 -9.50 3.92 1.94
CA TYR A 81 -8.10 3.52 2.11
C TYR A 81 -7.88 1.99 2.20
N THR A 82 -6.67 1.54 1.87
CA THR A 82 -6.14 0.22 2.22
C THR A 82 -4.95 0.39 3.18
N PHE A 83 -4.63 -0.63 3.97
CA PHE A 83 -3.48 -0.61 4.88
C PHE A 83 -2.89 -2.00 5.06
N ASN A 84 -1.59 -2.07 5.36
CA ASN A 84 -0.88 -3.28 5.77
C ASN A 84 0.02 -2.96 6.97
N GLU A 85 0.19 -3.93 7.85
CA GLU A 85 0.92 -3.82 9.10
C GLU A 85 1.82 -5.03 9.36
N TYR A 86 2.93 -4.80 10.03
CA TYR A 86 3.84 -5.83 10.51
C TYR A 86 4.40 -5.43 11.88
N PHE A 87 4.46 -6.37 12.81
CA PHE A 87 5.03 -6.14 14.14
C PHE A 87 6.21 -7.08 14.37
N ASP A 88 7.38 -6.50 14.61
CA ASP A 88 8.58 -7.23 15.01
C ASP A 88 8.67 -7.31 16.54
N ASP A 89 8.32 -8.48 17.08
CA ASP A 89 8.38 -8.77 18.51
C ASP A 89 9.79 -8.63 19.10
N SER A 90 10.86 -8.77 18.29
CA SER A 90 12.24 -8.73 18.78
C SER A 90 12.72 -7.31 19.07
N THR A 91 12.17 -6.33 18.36
CA THR A 91 12.52 -4.91 18.45
C THR A 91 11.38 -4.05 19.01
N ASN A 92 10.18 -4.62 19.19
CA ASN A 92 8.94 -3.92 19.52
C ASN A 92 8.59 -2.82 18.51
N THR A 93 8.90 -3.08 17.23
CA THR A 93 8.70 -2.15 16.14
C THR A 93 7.46 -2.51 15.35
N LEU A 94 6.53 -1.57 15.22
CA LEU A 94 5.36 -1.67 14.37
C LEU A 94 5.61 -0.89 13.07
N GLU A 95 5.58 -1.60 11.96
CA GLU A 95 5.57 -1.05 10.62
C GLU A 95 4.12 -1.01 10.14
N ILE A 96 3.65 0.15 9.68
CA ILE A 96 2.28 0.27 9.16
C ILE A 96 2.24 1.21 7.95
N SER A 97 1.61 0.73 6.88
CA SER A 97 1.43 1.45 5.63
C SER A 97 -0.04 1.76 5.41
N TYR A 98 -0.33 2.97 4.93
CA TYR A 98 -1.66 3.39 4.51
C TYR A 98 -1.60 3.86 3.07
N LEU A 99 -2.55 3.41 2.27
CA LEU A 99 -2.84 3.95 0.97
C LEU A 99 -4.22 4.58 1.00
N ILE A 100 -4.27 5.90 0.89
CA ILE A 100 -5.51 6.65 1.02
C ILE A 100 -6.05 6.95 -0.39
N ASN A 101 -7.22 6.40 -0.68
CA ASN A 101 -7.89 6.50 -1.97
C ASN A 101 -8.65 7.82 -2.08
N SER A 102 -8.28 8.62 -3.08
CA SER A 102 -9.00 9.79 -3.57
C SER A 102 -9.15 10.92 -2.55
N PHE A 103 -8.27 11.90 -2.67
CA PHE A 103 -8.60 13.26 -2.26
C PHE A 103 -9.36 13.92 -3.41
N GLU A 104 -10.49 14.59 -3.13
CA GLU A 104 -11.17 15.41 -4.15
C GLU A 104 -10.25 16.54 -4.64
N ASN A 105 -9.31 16.95 -3.79
CA ASN A 105 -8.34 18.00 -4.06
C ASN A 105 -7.13 17.46 -4.85
N ASP A 106 -6.60 18.30 -5.73
CA ASP A 106 -5.35 18.03 -6.43
C ASP A 106 -4.17 18.26 -5.48
N PHE A 107 -3.36 17.24 -5.27
CA PHE A 107 -2.15 17.36 -4.43
C PHE A 107 -1.09 18.26 -5.08
N ASP A 108 -1.15 18.43 -6.40
CA ASP A 108 -0.20 19.23 -7.18
C ASP A 108 -0.16 20.71 -6.75
N THR A 109 -1.16 21.21 -6.02
CA THR A 109 -1.21 22.59 -5.52
C THR A 109 -0.91 22.74 -4.03
N MET A 110 -0.70 21.64 -3.30
CA MET A 110 -0.49 21.67 -1.86
C MET A 110 0.98 21.93 -1.53
N GLU A 111 1.26 22.79 -0.55
CA GLU A 111 2.64 23.04 -0.10
C GLU A 111 3.01 22.14 1.09
N GLU A 112 2.15 22.08 2.11
CA GLU A 112 2.37 21.32 3.33
C GLU A 112 1.13 20.51 3.72
N LEU A 113 1.36 19.29 4.20
CA LEU A 113 0.39 18.48 4.91
C LEU A 113 0.88 18.19 6.32
N SER A 114 -0.07 17.91 7.22
CA SER A 114 0.22 17.38 8.54
C SER A 114 -0.56 16.09 8.74
N VAL A 115 0.15 15.01 9.07
CA VAL A 115 -0.44 13.77 9.53
C VAL A 115 -0.44 13.78 11.05
N GLU A 116 -1.61 13.97 11.65
CA GLU A 116 -1.76 13.95 13.10
C GLU A 116 -2.27 12.60 13.58
N ILE A 117 -1.38 11.80 14.15
CA ILE A 117 -1.75 10.55 14.81
C ILE A 117 -2.12 10.87 16.26
N LYS A 118 -3.31 10.40 16.69
CA LYS A 118 -3.81 10.61 18.07
C LYS A 118 -3.94 9.32 18.86
N LYS A 119 -3.97 8.18 18.18
CA LYS A 119 -4.20 6.87 18.82
C LYS A 119 -3.55 5.76 18.02
N ILE A 120 -3.01 4.79 18.74
CA ILE A 120 -2.56 3.50 18.21
C ILE A 120 -3.46 2.43 18.84
N ARG A 121 -4.05 1.57 18.01
CA ARG A 121 -4.92 0.48 18.44
C ARG A 121 -4.26 -0.86 18.13
N GLY A 122 -4.31 -1.77 19.10
CA GLY A 122 -4.06 -3.19 18.89
C GLY A 122 -5.36 -3.95 19.13
N VAL A 123 -5.75 -4.79 18.18
CA VAL A 123 -6.98 -5.57 18.24
C VAL A 123 -6.64 -7.04 18.46
N ASN A 124 -7.25 -7.63 19.47
CA ASN A 124 -7.19 -9.05 19.77
C ASN A 124 -8.55 -9.66 19.40
N GLN A 125 -8.58 -10.32 18.25
CA GLN A 125 -9.64 -11.20 17.80
C GLN A 125 -9.40 -12.57 18.47
N GLY A 126 -10.13 -12.84 19.55
CA GLY A 126 -10.10 -14.14 20.22
C GLY A 126 -10.47 -15.30 19.29
N GLU A 127 -10.48 -16.54 19.78
CA GLU A 127 -10.66 -17.71 18.90
C GLU A 127 -11.93 -17.61 18.04
N LYS A 128 -11.76 -17.87 16.74
CA LYS A 128 -12.86 -17.94 15.78
C LYS A 128 -13.67 -19.19 16.07
N GLY A 129 -14.85 -19.02 16.68
CA GLY A 129 -15.75 -20.12 16.95
C GLY A 129 -16.27 -20.72 15.65
N ALA A 130 -16.57 -22.04 15.65
CA ALA A 130 -17.15 -22.73 14.50
C ALA A 130 -18.51 -22.11 14.10
N GLY A 131 -18.47 -21.13 13.18
CA GLY A 131 -19.63 -20.53 12.54
C GLY A 131 -20.26 -19.28 13.20
N LYS A 132 -19.66 -18.65 14.22
CA LYS A 132 -20.26 -17.48 14.92
C LYS A 132 -19.31 -16.28 15.14
N GLY A 133 -18.40 -16.03 14.22
CA GLY A 133 -17.44 -14.92 14.35
C GLY A 133 -16.43 -15.13 15.48
N PHE A 134 -15.67 -14.07 15.79
CA PHE A 134 -14.68 -14.10 16.86
C PHE A 134 -15.37 -14.06 18.24
N SER A 135 -14.97 -14.96 19.13
CA SER A 135 -15.62 -15.18 20.43
C SER A 135 -15.47 -14.02 21.42
N LYS A 136 -14.44 -13.18 21.25
CA LYS A 136 -14.18 -11.97 22.04
C LYS A 136 -13.28 -11.05 21.22
N VAL A 137 -13.68 -9.79 21.03
CA VAL A 137 -12.82 -8.75 20.46
C VAL A 137 -12.39 -7.83 21.59
N GLU A 138 -11.09 -7.76 21.86
CA GLU A 138 -10.51 -6.83 22.82
C GLU A 138 -9.70 -5.77 22.08
N ILE A 139 -9.98 -4.50 22.37
CA ILE A 139 -9.33 -3.36 21.71
C ILE A 139 -8.48 -2.64 22.75
N LEU A 140 -7.17 -2.72 22.58
CA LEU A 140 -6.19 -1.98 23.37
C LEU A 140 -5.87 -0.68 22.63
N THR A 141 -5.90 0.46 23.32
CA THR A 141 -5.65 1.77 22.70
C THR A 141 -4.64 2.57 23.51
N THR A 142 -3.57 3.03 22.88
CA THR A 142 -2.68 4.05 23.44
C THR A 142 -2.94 5.37 22.75
N GLU A 143 -3.22 6.41 23.54
CA GLU A 143 -3.45 7.76 23.05
C GLU A 143 -2.17 8.59 23.17
N GLY A 144 -2.04 9.58 22.29
CA GLY A 144 -0.91 10.50 22.27
C GLY A 144 -1.13 11.58 21.22
N ASN A 145 -0.08 12.33 20.94
CA ASN A 145 -0.11 13.39 19.93
C ASN A 145 1.18 13.40 19.12
N TRP A 146 1.12 12.83 17.92
CA TRP A 146 2.24 12.80 16.98
C TRP A 146 1.88 13.57 15.70
N PRO A 147 2.08 14.91 15.66
CA PRO A 147 1.93 15.71 14.46
C PRO A 147 3.16 15.57 13.56
N LEU A 148 3.04 14.81 12.48
CA LEU A 148 4.11 14.59 11.51
C LEU A 148 3.92 15.57 10.35
N PRO A 149 4.74 16.64 10.25
CA PRO A 149 4.72 17.52 9.09
C PRO A 149 5.21 16.77 7.85
N VAL A 150 4.64 17.14 6.72
CA VAL A 150 4.82 16.50 5.43
C VAL A 150 4.95 17.60 4.37
N ASN A 151 6.18 17.86 3.91
CA ASN A 151 6.41 18.84 2.85
C ASN A 151 6.06 18.21 1.50
N ILE A 152 4.97 18.66 0.88
CA ILE A 152 4.51 18.13 -0.39
C ILE A 152 5.41 18.58 -1.54
N GLN A 153 6.04 19.75 -1.43
CA GLN A 153 7.02 20.20 -2.44
C GLN A 153 8.28 19.32 -2.48
N GLU A 154 8.60 18.65 -1.37
CA GLU A 154 9.69 17.65 -1.32
C GLU A 154 9.24 16.27 -1.79
N MET A 155 7.94 16.00 -1.89
CA MET A 155 7.44 14.81 -2.56
C MET A 155 7.53 15.01 -4.06
N LYS A 156 8.47 14.33 -4.73
CA LYS A 156 8.36 14.21 -6.18
C LYS A 156 7.12 13.38 -6.51
N ASN A 157 6.42 13.80 -7.57
CA ASN A 157 5.47 12.94 -8.25
C ASN A 157 6.15 11.62 -8.60
N PHE A 158 5.55 10.54 -8.12
CA PHE A 158 6.09 9.21 -8.22
C PHE A 158 6.44 8.87 -9.69
N GLN A 159 7.67 8.42 -9.93
CA GLN A 159 8.11 7.95 -11.24
C GLN A 159 7.98 6.43 -11.29
N PRO A 160 7.09 5.87 -12.11
CA PRO A 160 6.93 4.42 -12.19
C PRO A 160 8.19 3.72 -12.67
N ILE A 161 8.52 2.59 -12.03
CA ILE A 161 9.53 1.68 -12.59
C ILE A 161 8.94 1.09 -13.87
N GLY A 162 9.62 1.33 -14.97
CA GLY A 162 9.29 0.70 -16.24
C GLY A 162 9.73 -0.76 -16.26
N PHE A 163 8.89 -1.61 -16.81
CA PHE A 163 9.23 -2.94 -17.25
C PHE A 163 9.01 -3.03 -18.75
N THR A 164 9.87 -3.75 -19.44
CA THR A 164 9.71 -4.04 -20.86
C THR A 164 9.66 -5.53 -21.08
N GLY A 165 8.82 -5.94 -22.02
CA GLY A 165 8.59 -7.34 -22.28
C GLY A 165 8.05 -7.56 -23.68
N ASN A 166 7.79 -8.83 -23.98
CA ASN A 166 7.10 -9.21 -25.19
C ASN A 166 5.92 -10.12 -24.85
N VAL A 167 4.85 -9.98 -25.61
CA VAL A 167 3.80 -10.99 -25.69
C VAL A 167 4.41 -12.24 -26.29
N ILE A 168 4.25 -13.38 -25.61
CA ILE A 168 4.93 -14.63 -25.97
C ILE A 168 4.50 -15.11 -27.36
N GLU A 169 3.21 -15.04 -27.68
CA GLU A 169 2.67 -15.55 -28.95
C GLU A 169 3.03 -14.68 -30.16
N THR A 170 2.94 -13.35 -30.02
CA THR A 170 3.10 -12.42 -31.15
C THR A 170 4.48 -11.80 -31.24
N GLY A 171 5.26 -11.82 -30.15
CA GLY A 171 6.53 -11.10 -30.05
C GLY A 171 6.38 -9.59 -29.97
N ASN A 172 5.15 -9.06 -29.90
CA ASN A 172 4.91 -7.63 -29.81
C ASN A 172 5.42 -7.09 -28.48
N LYS A 173 6.02 -5.89 -28.53
CA LYS A 173 6.47 -5.19 -27.34
C LYS A 173 5.29 -4.82 -26.44
N THR A 174 5.51 -4.96 -25.15
CA THR A 174 4.58 -4.56 -24.10
C THR A 174 5.35 -3.88 -22.98
N PHE A 175 4.67 -2.98 -22.30
CA PHE A 175 5.23 -2.15 -21.26
C PHE A 175 4.48 -2.40 -19.96
N GLY A 176 5.22 -2.66 -18.90
CA GLY A 176 4.72 -2.65 -17.53
C GLY A 176 5.17 -1.36 -16.85
N LYS A 177 4.35 -0.86 -15.94
CA LYS A 177 4.69 0.22 -15.04
C LYS A 177 4.35 -0.20 -13.63
N ALA A 178 5.35 -0.27 -12.77
CA ALA A 178 5.14 -0.48 -11.36
C ALA A 178 4.95 0.86 -10.65
N TYR A 179 3.83 0.95 -9.96
CA TYR A 179 3.49 1.99 -9.02
C TYR A 179 3.57 1.42 -7.60
N PRO A 180 3.63 2.26 -6.56
CA PRO A 180 3.78 1.77 -5.20
C PRO A 180 2.63 0.89 -4.72
N THR A 181 1.49 0.98 -5.42
CA THR A 181 0.20 0.41 -5.01
C THR A 181 -0.38 -0.53 -6.05
N MET A 182 0.18 -0.53 -7.26
CA MET A 182 -0.34 -1.29 -8.36
C MET A 182 0.70 -1.53 -9.44
N PHE A 183 0.46 -2.55 -10.24
CA PHE A 183 1.20 -2.78 -11.46
C PHE A 183 0.27 -2.62 -12.65
N VAL A 184 0.68 -1.84 -13.64
CA VAL A 184 -0.10 -1.61 -14.86
C VAL A 184 0.64 -2.20 -16.04
N VAL A 185 -0.03 -3.09 -16.77
CA VAL A 185 0.48 -3.63 -18.03
C VAL A 185 -0.27 -3.01 -19.19
N GLU A 186 0.46 -2.42 -20.12
CA GLU A 186 -0.03 -1.94 -21.40
C GLU A 186 0.40 -2.90 -22.51
N ALA A 187 -0.58 -3.52 -23.17
CA ALA A 187 -0.37 -4.47 -24.24
C ALA A 187 -1.34 -4.27 -25.40
N ASP A 188 -1.00 -4.82 -26.57
CA ASP A 188 -1.99 -5.02 -27.62
C ASP A 188 -3.13 -5.91 -27.11
N PRO A 189 -4.37 -5.73 -27.61
CA PRO A 189 -5.46 -6.63 -27.26
C PRO A 189 -5.10 -8.08 -27.57
N LEU A 190 -4.96 -8.90 -26.52
CA LEU A 190 -4.77 -10.33 -26.69
C LEU A 190 -6.12 -10.99 -26.95
N ASN A 191 -6.18 -11.85 -27.98
CA ASN A 191 -7.37 -12.63 -28.28
C ASN A 191 -7.75 -13.47 -27.05
N GLY A 192 -8.98 -13.31 -26.57
CA GLY A 192 -9.47 -14.01 -25.38
C GLY A 192 -9.27 -13.28 -24.05
N ALA A 193 -8.40 -12.27 -23.94
CA ALA A 193 -8.15 -11.60 -22.66
C ALA A 193 -9.36 -10.84 -22.11
N LYS A 194 -10.19 -10.25 -22.97
CA LYS A 194 -11.44 -9.60 -22.52
C LYS A 194 -12.47 -10.60 -21.97
N ASN A 195 -12.30 -11.89 -22.28
CA ASN A 195 -13.25 -12.95 -21.93
C ASN A 195 -12.68 -13.97 -20.93
N SER A 196 -11.38 -13.88 -20.60
CA SER A 196 -10.74 -14.75 -19.61
C SER A 196 -11.15 -14.29 -18.21
N THR A 197 -11.56 -15.24 -17.39
CA THR A 197 -11.90 -15.01 -15.98
C THR A 197 -10.69 -15.13 -15.06
N ASP A 198 -9.52 -15.49 -15.60
CA ASP A 198 -8.33 -15.84 -14.82
C ASP A 198 -7.09 -15.15 -15.40
N ILE A 199 -7.01 -13.84 -15.19
CA ILE A 199 -5.82 -13.03 -15.48
C ILE A 199 -5.12 -12.68 -14.18
N LYS A 200 -3.83 -13.03 -14.10
CA LYS A 200 -3.02 -12.84 -12.90
C LYS A 200 -1.64 -12.29 -13.24
N LEU A 201 -1.08 -11.53 -12.31
CA LEU A 201 0.33 -11.21 -12.29
C LEU A 201 1.03 -12.21 -11.37
N THR A 202 2.10 -12.84 -11.84
CA THR A 202 2.87 -13.82 -11.05
C THR A 202 4.32 -13.40 -10.94
N TYR A 203 4.92 -13.69 -9.79
CA TYR A 203 6.27 -13.26 -9.43
C TYR A 203 6.87 -14.21 -8.38
N GLU A 204 8.19 -14.20 -8.23
CA GLU A 204 8.89 -15.05 -7.27
C GLU A 204 9.37 -14.22 -6.07
N SER A 205 8.95 -14.60 -4.87
CA SER A 205 9.35 -13.92 -3.64
C SER A 205 9.65 -14.98 -2.58
N GLU A 206 10.83 -14.87 -1.96
CA GLU A 206 11.33 -15.84 -0.97
C GLU A 206 11.37 -17.29 -1.50
N GLY A 207 11.67 -17.47 -2.79
CA GLY A 207 11.70 -18.79 -3.44
C GLY A 207 10.32 -19.44 -3.62
N LYS A 208 9.23 -18.66 -3.52
CA LYS A 208 7.86 -19.11 -3.75
C LYS A 208 7.20 -18.29 -4.85
N LEU A 209 6.43 -18.96 -5.70
CA LEU A 209 5.56 -18.31 -6.65
C LEU A 209 4.41 -17.63 -5.91
N LYS A 210 4.26 -16.33 -6.09
CA LYS A 210 3.15 -15.51 -5.60
C LYS A 210 2.32 -15.01 -6.78
N GLU A 211 1.06 -14.70 -6.50
CA GLU A 211 0.08 -14.25 -7.50
C GLU A 211 -0.59 -12.97 -7.01
N SER A 212 -0.91 -12.08 -7.95
CA SER A 212 -1.76 -10.92 -7.76
C SER A 212 -2.88 -10.94 -8.79
N ASN A 213 -4.11 -10.69 -8.34
CA ASN A 213 -5.29 -10.73 -9.20
C ASN A 213 -5.42 -9.45 -10.01
N LEU A 214 -6.03 -9.57 -11.19
CA LEU A 214 -6.46 -8.42 -11.97
C LEU A 214 -7.54 -7.64 -11.19
N LEU A 215 -7.26 -6.36 -10.94
CA LEU A 215 -8.21 -5.41 -10.37
C LEU A 215 -9.19 -4.89 -11.41
N ALA A 216 -8.67 -4.49 -12.57
CA ALA A 216 -9.47 -3.90 -13.64
C ALA A 216 -8.78 -4.06 -15.00
N SER A 217 -9.57 -4.01 -16.06
CA SER A 217 -9.08 -3.82 -17.41
C SER A 217 -9.73 -2.61 -18.07
N ARG A 218 -8.96 -1.85 -18.84
CA ARG A 218 -9.43 -0.67 -19.58
C ARG A 218 -8.85 -0.64 -20.98
N LEU A 219 -9.52 0.05 -21.89
CA LEU A 219 -8.95 0.39 -23.20
C LEU A 219 -8.33 1.79 -23.11
N SER A 220 -7.09 1.93 -23.56
CA SER A 220 -6.45 3.23 -23.74
C SER A 220 -7.01 3.95 -24.97
N SER A 221 -6.77 5.26 -25.05
CA SER A 221 -7.12 6.08 -26.23
C SER A 221 -6.43 5.61 -27.52
N GLU A 222 -5.31 4.89 -27.40
CA GLU A 222 -4.55 4.35 -28.53
C GLU A 222 -4.97 2.91 -28.89
N GLY A 223 -6.03 2.39 -28.26
CA GLY A 223 -6.55 1.05 -28.53
C GLY A 223 -5.76 -0.09 -27.88
N LYS A 224 -4.84 0.22 -26.97
CA LYS A 224 -4.15 -0.77 -26.12
C LYS A 224 -5.07 -1.21 -24.98
N VAL A 225 -4.83 -2.40 -24.45
CA VAL A 225 -5.45 -2.85 -23.20
C VAL A 225 -4.53 -2.51 -22.04
N LEU A 226 -5.11 -1.92 -21.00
CA LEU A 226 -4.48 -1.64 -19.72
C LEU A 226 -5.01 -2.64 -18.69
N TRP A 227 -4.13 -3.45 -18.11
CA TRP A 227 -4.44 -4.34 -17.00
C TRP A 227 -3.84 -3.82 -15.72
N TYR A 228 -4.67 -3.69 -14.69
CA TYR A 228 -4.29 -3.16 -13.38
C TYR A 228 -4.26 -4.32 -12.39
N PHE A 229 -3.15 -4.48 -11.68
CA PHE A 229 -2.93 -5.53 -10.68
C PHE A 229 -2.63 -4.92 -9.31
N ASP A 230 -3.10 -5.55 -8.25
CA ASP A 230 -2.83 -5.16 -6.86
C ASP A 230 -1.45 -5.68 -6.44
N PHE A 231 -0.40 -4.88 -6.60
CA PHE A 231 0.97 -5.35 -6.46
C PHE A 231 1.88 -4.30 -5.83
N ILE A 232 2.45 -4.65 -4.67
CA ILE A 232 3.23 -3.76 -3.81
C ILE A 232 4.71 -4.16 -3.64
N GLY A 233 5.16 -5.28 -4.21
CA GLY A 233 6.53 -5.82 -4.05
C GLY A 233 7.47 -5.57 -5.22
N TYR A 234 7.24 -4.53 -6.02
CA TYR A 234 7.92 -4.27 -7.31
C TYR A 234 9.40 -3.90 -7.19
N ASP A 235 9.85 -3.42 -6.03
CA ASP A 235 11.23 -3.00 -5.82
C ASP A 235 12.16 -4.20 -5.72
N GLU A 236 11.62 -5.34 -5.27
CA GLU A 236 12.31 -6.62 -5.14
C GLU A 236 12.22 -7.52 -6.39
N GLN A 237 11.44 -7.15 -7.41
CA GLN A 237 11.19 -8.00 -8.58
C GLN A 237 11.92 -7.52 -9.85
N ASP A 238 12.76 -8.38 -10.40
CA ASP A 238 13.38 -8.17 -11.71
C ASP A 238 12.51 -8.70 -12.87
N VAL A 239 11.63 -9.66 -12.59
CA VAL A 239 10.80 -10.33 -13.59
C VAL A 239 9.37 -10.50 -13.06
N LEU A 240 8.40 -10.15 -13.90
CA LEU A 240 6.98 -10.32 -13.65
C LEU A 240 6.34 -11.03 -14.84
N ASN A 241 5.40 -11.95 -14.62
CA ASN A 241 4.69 -12.64 -15.70
C ASN A 241 3.19 -12.36 -15.61
N VAL A 242 2.58 -12.00 -16.74
CA VAL A 242 1.12 -12.00 -16.84
C VAL A 242 0.68 -13.38 -17.29
N GLN A 243 -0.13 -14.03 -16.47
CA GLN A 243 -0.80 -15.27 -16.79
C GLN A 243 -2.23 -15.04 -17.23
N MET A 244 -2.67 -15.83 -18.21
CA MET A 244 -4.05 -15.96 -18.63
C MET A 244 -4.42 -17.44 -18.71
N ASP A 245 -5.49 -17.84 -18.02
CA ASP A 245 -5.97 -19.22 -17.96
C ASP A 245 -4.85 -20.22 -17.60
N GLY A 246 -4.01 -19.84 -16.62
CA GLY A 246 -2.88 -20.65 -16.12
C GLY A 246 -1.67 -20.73 -17.05
N LYS A 247 -1.57 -19.89 -18.09
CA LYS A 247 -0.42 -19.83 -18.99
C LYS A 247 0.19 -18.44 -19.00
N ASP A 248 1.52 -18.38 -18.92
CA ASP A 248 2.24 -17.13 -19.16
C ASP A 248 1.94 -16.66 -20.58
N VAL A 249 1.51 -15.41 -20.71
CA VAL A 249 1.27 -14.75 -22.00
C VAL A 249 2.20 -13.57 -22.23
N ILE A 250 2.74 -12.99 -21.15
CA ILE A 250 3.70 -11.89 -21.19
C ILE A 250 4.76 -12.13 -20.11
N VAL A 251 6.02 -11.91 -20.48
CA VAL A 251 7.15 -11.82 -19.55
C VAL A 251 7.69 -10.39 -19.56
N LEU A 252 7.65 -9.73 -18.41
CA LEU A 252 8.10 -8.35 -18.19
C LEU A 252 9.38 -8.35 -17.38
N LYS A 253 10.37 -7.56 -17.81
CA LYS A 253 11.65 -7.40 -17.14
C LYS A 253 11.93 -5.92 -16.86
N LYS A 254 12.46 -5.65 -15.68
CA LYS A 254 12.83 -4.30 -15.22
C LYS A 254 13.94 -3.69 -16.10
#